data_AF-A0A945I4Z5-F1
#
_entry.id   AF-A0A945I4Z5-F1
#
_cell.length_a   1.000
_cell.length_b   1.000
_cell.length_c   1.000
_cell.angle_alpha   90.00
_cell.angle_beta   90.00
_cell.angle_gamma   90.00
#
_symmetry.space_group_name_H-M   'P 1'
#
loop_
_entity.id
_entity.type
_entity.pdbx_description
1 polymer ?
#
loop_
_entity_poly.entity_id
_entity_poly.type
_entity_poly.pdbx_seq_one_letter_code
_entity_poly.pdbx_strand_id
1 'polypeptide(L)'
;NSFSCTRPDGCHYLQSKDGPVHGDFFNQSSFATYAIGRRRGVIKVRQDAPLEMLGPLGCGIQTGAGAVFNIFKMKPSQSLVVYGAGSLGLSAVMAAKIAGAGKIIAVDLHPSRLQLAAELGADEVISADEGSANDKIRKILPDGVDFALDTTAVASVMLDGIDILAPRGTFGFVTAPSNGKDLPIPMRSLMKGCKIAGISEGNSNPEVFIPQLIDFYMQGKFPFDRLIKFYPFDEIEQTFHDSESGAAIKPVLRFDQ
;
A
#
# COMPACT_ATOMS: atom_id res chain seq x y z
N ASN A 1 14.16 -2.01 -16.57
CA ASN A 1 13.47 -3.02 -15.75
C ASN A 1 13.98 -2.85 -14.32
N SER A 2 13.13 -2.52 -13.34
CA SER A 2 13.55 -2.27 -11.94
C SER A 2 13.92 -3.55 -11.17
N PHE A 3 13.68 -4.72 -11.77
CA PHE A 3 13.97 -6.03 -11.20
C PHE A 3 15.18 -6.72 -11.86
N SER A 4 15.87 -6.07 -12.79
CA SER A 4 16.97 -6.73 -13.53
C SER A 4 18.24 -6.92 -12.71
N CYS A 5 18.32 -6.31 -11.52
CA CYS A 5 19.49 -6.33 -10.64
C CYS A 5 20.83 -6.06 -11.37
N THR A 6 20.78 -5.18 -12.37
CA THR A 6 21.88 -4.90 -13.30
C THR A 6 21.77 -3.47 -13.80
N ARG A 7 22.90 -2.78 -13.85
CA ARG A 7 22.96 -1.44 -14.44
C ARG A 7 22.86 -1.52 -15.97
N PRO A 8 22.33 -0.47 -16.63
CA PRO A 8 22.27 -0.40 -18.09
C PRO A 8 23.65 -0.46 -18.77
N ASP A 9 24.69 0.00 -18.09
CA ASP A 9 26.08 -0.02 -18.56
C ASP A 9 26.82 -1.34 -18.26
N GLY A 10 26.14 -2.31 -17.62
CA GLY A 10 26.72 -3.59 -17.24
C GLY A 10 27.73 -3.52 -16.09
N CYS A 11 27.97 -2.34 -15.52
CA CYS A 11 28.86 -2.20 -14.38
C CYS A 11 28.22 -2.71 -13.07
N HIS A 12 29.06 -3.01 -12.10
CA HIS A 12 28.64 -3.44 -10.76
C HIS A 12 28.95 -2.33 -9.75
N TYR A 13 28.07 -2.15 -8.77
CA TYR A 13 28.30 -1.17 -7.70
C TYR A 13 29.34 -1.65 -6.68
N LEU A 14 29.41 -2.96 -6.47
CA LEU A 14 30.23 -3.62 -5.46
C LEU A 14 30.90 -4.86 -6.06
N GLN A 15 32.07 -5.21 -5.53
CA GLN A 15 32.80 -6.43 -5.84
C GLN A 15 33.21 -7.10 -4.53
N SER A 16 32.91 -8.39 -4.39
CA SER A 16 33.36 -9.23 -3.28
C SER A 16 34.62 -10.00 -3.68
N LYS A 17 35.15 -10.80 -2.74
CA LYS A 17 36.26 -11.73 -3.03
C LYS A 17 35.89 -12.82 -4.04
N ASP A 18 34.59 -13.14 -4.14
CA ASP A 18 34.06 -14.21 -4.99
C ASP A 18 33.56 -13.69 -6.35
N GLY A 19 33.62 -12.38 -6.59
CA GLY A 19 33.27 -11.76 -7.86
C GLY A 19 32.33 -10.56 -7.73
N PRO A 20 31.75 -10.10 -8.85
CA PRO A 20 30.85 -8.95 -8.84
C PRO A 20 29.57 -9.22 -8.06
N VAL A 21 29.13 -8.25 -7.27
CA VAL A 21 27.84 -8.31 -6.55
C VAL A 21 26.79 -7.58 -7.37
N HIS A 22 25.71 -8.29 -7.69
CA HIS A 22 24.56 -7.70 -8.37
C HIS A 22 23.80 -6.75 -7.42
N GLY A 23 23.35 -5.62 -7.96
CA GLY A 23 22.66 -4.56 -7.23
C GLY A 23 21.64 -3.88 -8.14
N ASP A 24 21.30 -2.62 -7.92
CA ASP A 24 20.27 -1.91 -8.72
C ASP A 24 18.84 -2.44 -8.54
N PHE A 25 18.55 -3.23 -7.49
CA PHE A 25 17.17 -3.63 -7.18
C PHE A 25 16.35 -2.36 -6.86
N PHE A 26 15.28 -2.13 -7.63
CA PHE A 26 14.54 -0.87 -7.65
C PHE A 26 15.40 0.39 -7.93
N ASN A 27 16.55 0.23 -8.58
CA ASN A 27 17.56 1.27 -8.77
C ASN A 27 18.05 1.93 -7.45
N GLN A 28 18.01 1.17 -6.35
CA GLN A 28 18.46 1.63 -5.03
C GLN A 28 19.33 0.61 -4.31
N SER A 29 18.97 -0.68 -4.31
CA SER A 29 19.63 -1.72 -3.49
C SER A 29 19.91 -1.24 -2.06
N SER A 30 18.87 -0.76 -1.38
CA SER A 30 18.97 0.04 -0.15
C SER A 30 19.23 -0.76 1.13
N PHE A 31 19.45 -2.08 1.05
CA PHE A 31 19.95 -2.89 2.17
C PHE A 31 21.49 -2.83 2.23
N ALA A 32 22.01 -1.61 2.33
CA ALA A 32 23.43 -1.29 2.44
C ALA A 32 23.59 0.06 3.14
N THR A 33 24.76 0.28 3.78
CA THR A 33 25.07 1.56 4.45
C THR A 33 25.18 2.75 3.49
N TYR A 34 25.39 2.49 2.20
CA TYR A 34 25.33 3.48 1.12
C TYR A 34 24.53 2.92 -0.06
N ALA A 35 23.78 3.80 -0.73
CA ALA A 35 23.02 3.48 -1.93
C ALA A 35 23.30 4.51 -3.04
N ILE A 36 23.41 4.05 -4.28
CA ILE A 36 23.51 4.92 -5.46
C ILE A 36 22.16 4.94 -6.14
N GLY A 37 21.43 6.04 -5.99
CA GLY A 37 20.16 6.27 -6.65
C GLY A 37 20.31 7.08 -7.94
N ARG A 38 19.45 6.81 -8.93
CA ARG A 38 19.30 7.70 -10.09
C ARG A 38 18.60 8.98 -9.65
N ARG A 39 19.00 10.13 -10.20
CA ARG A 39 18.43 11.45 -9.84
C ARG A 39 16.90 11.46 -9.74
N ARG A 40 16.18 10.82 -10.67
CA ARG A 40 14.70 10.75 -10.70
C ARG A 40 14.08 9.91 -9.56
N GLY A 41 14.86 9.03 -8.94
CA GLY A 41 14.44 8.21 -7.79
C GLY A 41 14.95 8.76 -6.45
N VAL A 42 15.72 9.86 -6.45
CA VAL A 42 16.24 10.49 -5.24
C VAL A 42 15.38 11.69 -4.91
N ILE A 43 14.40 11.48 -4.03
CA ILE A 43 13.41 12.52 -3.70
C ILE A 43 13.91 13.35 -2.53
N LYS A 44 14.07 14.66 -2.76
CA LYS A 44 14.45 15.60 -1.72
C LYS A 44 13.26 15.82 -0.78
N VAL A 45 13.51 15.72 0.52
CA VAL A 45 12.52 15.93 1.58
C VAL A 45 12.96 17.09 2.49
N ARG A 46 12.01 17.58 3.31
CA ARG A 46 12.27 18.59 4.34
C ARG A 46 13.20 18.06 5.43
N GLN A 47 14.07 18.91 5.96
CA GLN A 47 15.16 18.52 6.87
C GLN A 47 14.69 18.24 8.31
N ASP A 48 13.53 18.74 8.68
CA ASP A 48 12.91 18.57 10.00
C ASP A 48 12.02 17.32 10.09
N ALA A 49 11.85 16.57 8.99
CA ALA A 49 11.14 15.29 9.02
C ALA A 49 12.06 14.16 9.55
N PRO A 50 11.51 13.20 10.33
CA PRO A 50 12.28 12.08 10.88
C PRO A 50 12.71 11.11 9.75
N LEU A 51 13.91 11.31 9.22
CA LEU A 51 14.40 10.63 8.01
C LEU A 51 14.30 9.10 8.08
N GLU A 52 14.58 8.51 9.25
CA GLU A 52 14.61 7.07 9.49
C GLU A 52 13.30 6.34 9.17
N MET A 53 12.16 7.02 9.23
CA MET A 53 10.85 6.42 8.91
C MET A 53 10.37 6.72 7.49
N LEU A 54 11.09 7.54 6.71
CA LEU A 54 10.57 8.01 5.41
C LEU A 54 10.72 6.98 4.28
N GLY A 55 11.60 6.00 4.41
CA GLY A 55 11.87 4.99 3.36
C GLY A 55 10.61 4.31 2.80
N PRO A 56 9.69 3.81 3.64
CA PRO A 56 8.41 3.23 3.20
C PRO A 56 7.51 4.14 2.33
N LEU A 57 7.69 5.47 2.35
CA LEU A 57 6.97 6.39 1.47
C LEU A 57 7.33 6.20 -0.01
N GLY A 58 8.48 5.61 -0.32
CA GLY A 58 8.90 5.36 -1.71
C GLY A 58 8.19 4.20 -2.41
N CYS A 59 7.30 3.46 -1.72
CA CYS A 59 6.59 2.32 -2.30
C CYS A 59 5.18 2.14 -1.74
N GLY A 60 4.99 1.20 -0.79
CA GLY A 60 3.66 0.76 -0.35
C GLY A 60 2.78 1.87 0.24
N ILE A 61 3.36 2.80 1.01
CA ILE A 61 2.59 3.88 1.63
C ILE A 61 2.09 4.87 0.57
N GLN A 62 2.97 5.29 -0.35
CA GLN A 62 2.59 6.10 -1.50
C GLN A 62 1.56 5.40 -2.38
N THR A 63 1.68 4.09 -2.58
CA THR A 63 0.75 3.34 -3.43
C THR A 63 -0.67 3.38 -2.87
N GLY A 64 -0.83 3.13 -1.57
CA GLY A 64 -2.14 3.17 -0.91
C GLY A 64 -2.76 4.57 -0.91
N ALA A 65 -1.98 5.59 -0.54
CA ALA A 65 -2.47 6.97 -0.56
C ALA A 65 -2.78 7.46 -1.98
N GLY A 66 -1.95 7.10 -2.95
CA GLY A 66 -2.12 7.45 -4.35
C GLY A 66 -3.31 6.75 -5.01
N ALA A 67 -3.67 5.54 -4.58
CA ALA A 67 -4.92 4.89 -4.98
C ALA A 67 -6.13 5.81 -4.69
N VAL A 68 -6.18 6.41 -3.49
CA VAL A 68 -7.27 7.31 -3.10
C VAL A 68 -7.19 8.65 -3.83
N PHE A 69 -6.05 9.33 -3.77
CA PHE A 69 -5.93 10.70 -4.29
C PHE A 69 -5.85 10.78 -5.81
N ASN A 70 -5.15 9.85 -6.46
CA ASN A 70 -4.81 9.94 -7.87
C ASN A 70 -5.69 9.07 -8.77
N ILE A 71 -6.02 7.84 -8.32
CA ILE A 71 -6.82 6.89 -9.10
C ILE A 71 -8.30 7.12 -8.89
N PHE A 72 -8.75 6.94 -7.66
CA PHE A 72 -10.14 7.12 -7.28
C PHE A 72 -10.54 8.59 -7.34
N LYS A 73 -9.57 9.50 -7.09
CA LYS A 73 -9.79 10.94 -7.01
C LYS A 73 -10.95 11.26 -6.08
N MET A 74 -10.93 10.56 -4.94
CA MET A 74 -12.04 10.50 -3.99
C MET A 74 -12.55 11.90 -3.65
N LYS A 75 -13.87 12.02 -3.63
CA LYS A 75 -14.59 13.22 -3.22
C LYS A 75 -15.21 13.02 -1.84
N PRO A 76 -15.47 14.13 -1.11
CA PRO A 76 -16.14 14.05 0.16
C PRO A 76 -17.45 13.25 0.08
N SER A 77 -17.78 12.57 1.18
CA SER A 77 -18.97 11.73 1.33
C SER A 77 -18.98 10.42 0.52
N GLN A 78 -17.99 10.16 -0.33
CA GLN A 78 -17.87 8.86 -1.01
C GLN A 78 -17.38 7.76 -0.08
N SER A 79 -17.69 6.52 -0.45
CA SER A 79 -17.39 5.31 0.32
C SER A 79 -16.15 4.58 -0.19
N LEU A 80 -15.40 3.96 0.73
CA LEU A 80 -14.26 3.11 0.43
C LEU A 80 -14.31 1.83 1.24
N VAL A 81 -14.14 0.69 0.56
CA VAL A 81 -13.78 -0.58 1.19
C VAL A 81 -12.33 -0.91 0.85
N VAL A 82 -11.54 -1.23 1.87
CA VAL A 82 -10.16 -1.69 1.71
C VAL A 82 -10.07 -3.13 2.17
N TYR A 83 -9.73 -4.04 1.26
CA TYR A 83 -9.42 -5.43 1.57
C TYR A 83 -7.92 -5.58 1.78
N GLY A 84 -7.53 -5.95 2.99
CA GLY A 84 -6.16 -5.99 3.47
C GLY A 84 -5.77 -4.71 4.22
N ALA A 85 -5.64 -4.80 5.53
CA ALA A 85 -5.17 -3.74 6.43
C ALA A 85 -3.64 -3.83 6.66
N GLY A 86 -2.88 -4.10 5.59
CA GLY A 86 -1.43 -4.00 5.58
C GLY A 86 -0.95 -2.54 5.41
N SER A 87 0.36 -2.34 5.20
CA SER A 87 0.93 -0.99 5.03
C SER A 87 0.26 -0.19 3.91
N LEU A 88 -0.05 -0.83 2.77
CA LEU A 88 -0.72 -0.19 1.64
C LEU A 88 -2.18 0.16 1.97
N GLY A 89 -2.95 -0.81 2.48
CA GLY A 89 -4.36 -0.60 2.81
C GLY A 89 -4.59 0.41 3.91
N LEU A 90 -3.80 0.39 4.99
CA LEU A 90 -3.88 1.39 6.05
C LEU A 90 -3.48 2.79 5.56
N SER A 91 -2.59 2.88 4.58
CA SER A 91 -2.28 4.15 3.92
C SER A 91 -3.46 4.66 3.09
N ALA A 92 -4.24 3.78 2.46
CA ALA A 92 -5.48 4.14 1.79
C ALA A 92 -6.56 4.59 2.78
N VAL A 93 -6.70 3.93 3.93
CA VAL A 93 -7.62 4.34 5.01
C VAL A 93 -7.33 5.76 5.48
N MET A 94 -6.07 6.06 5.83
CA MET A 94 -5.68 7.41 6.26
C MET A 94 -5.89 8.45 5.15
N ALA A 95 -5.56 8.11 3.90
CA ALA A 95 -5.77 9.01 2.77
C ALA A 95 -7.26 9.28 2.50
N ALA A 96 -8.12 8.28 2.64
CA ALA A 96 -9.57 8.43 2.49
C ALA A 96 -10.15 9.35 3.58
N LYS A 97 -9.67 9.23 4.81
CA LYS A 97 -10.02 10.15 5.90
C LYS A 97 -9.64 11.59 5.56
N ILE A 98 -8.43 11.81 5.04
CA ILE A 98 -7.97 13.14 4.58
C ILE A 98 -8.83 13.66 3.41
N ALA A 99 -9.25 12.80 2.50
CA ALA A 99 -10.11 13.15 1.36
C ALA A 99 -11.57 13.47 1.76
N GLY A 100 -11.95 13.21 3.02
CA GLY A 100 -13.30 13.45 3.53
C GLY A 100 -14.29 12.36 3.16
N ALA A 101 -13.84 11.11 3.02
CA ALA A 101 -14.71 9.96 2.79
C ALA A 101 -15.90 9.94 3.77
N GLY A 102 -17.09 9.58 3.28
CA GLY A 102 -18.29 9.47 4.11
C GLY A 102 -18.40 8.15 4.84
N LYS A 103 -17.77 7.10 4.31
CA LYS A 103 -17.70 5.78 4.94
C LYS A 103 -16.43 5.05 4.52
N ILE A 104 -15.63 4.61 5.49
CA ILE A 104 -14.43 3.81 5.28
C ILE A 104 -14.60 2.47 6.01
N ILE A 105 -14.50 1.37 5.27
CA ILE A 105 -14.59 0.02 5.81
C ILE A 105 -13.27 -0.70 5.55
N ALA A 106 -12.64 -1.24 6.59
CA ALA A 106 -11.45 -2.08 6.46
C ALA A 106 -11.78 -3.56 6.70
N VAL A 107 -11.28 -4.43 5.83
CA VAL A 107 -11.45 -5.89 5.90
C VAL A 107 -10.07 -6.53 6.02
N ASP A 108 -9.87 -7.37 7.04
CA ASP A 108 -8.61 -8.10 7.27
C ASP A 108 -8.87 -9.35 8.12
N LEU A 109 -7.88 -10.24 8.21
CA LEU A 109 -7.91 -11.44 9.05
C LEU A 109 -7.38 -11.16 10.46
N HIS A 110 -6.42 -10.23 10.60
CA HIS A 110 -5.72 -9.99 11.85
C HIS A 110 -6.48 -8.97 12.72
N PRO A 111 -6.96 -9.34 13.92
CA PRO A 111 -7.70 -8.42 14.79
C PRO A 111 -6.91 -7.16 15.17
N SER A 112 -5.59 -7.28 15.36
CA SER A 112 -4.72 -6.14 15.67
C SER A 112 -4.63 -5.12 14.53
N ARG A 113 -4.68 -5.58 13.27
CA ARG A 113 -4.69 -4.69 12.09
C ARG A 113 -6.04 -4.00 11.93
N LEU A 114 -7.14 -4.69 12.22
CA LEU A 114 -8.47 -4.09 12.25
C LEU A 114 -8.58 -3.01 13.33
N GLN A 115 -8.09 -3.30 14.54
CA GLN A 115 -8.03 -2.30 15.61
C GLN A 115 -7.25 -1.05 15.16
N LEU A 116 -6.07 -1.24 14.58
CA LEU A 116 -5.27 -0.13 14.06
C LEU A 116 -5.99 0.61 12.92
N ALA A 117 -6.70 -0.10 12.02
CA ALA A 117 -7.48 0.53 10.97
C ALA A 117 -8.54 1.48 11.53
N ALA A 118 -9.25 1.07 12.59
CA ALA A 118 -10.24 1.92 13.27
C ALA A 118 -9.58 3.20 13.85
N GLU A 119 -8.44 3.06 14.52
CA GLU A 119 -7.69 4.20 15.06
C GLU A 119 -7.21 5.17 13.97
N LEU A 120 -6.83 4.62 12.81
CA LEU A 120 -6.29 5.40 11.68
C LEU A 120 -7.35 6.03 10.78
N GLY A 121 -8.63 5.64 10.91
CA GLY A 121 -9.72 6.30 10.22
C GLY A 121 -10.80 5.42 9.62
N ALA A 122 -10.73 4.10 9.73
CA ALA A 122 -11.84 3.25 9.32
C ALA A 122 -13.02 3.49 10.27
N ASP A 123 -14.21 3.72 9.71
CA ASP A 123 -15.44 3.85 10.50
C ASP A 123 -15.96 2.48 10.93
N GLU A 124 -15.73 1.46 10.09
CA GLU A 124 -16.15 0.08 10.30
C GLU A 124 -14.98 -0.85 10.00
N VAL A 125 -14.88 -1.93 10.78
CA VAL A 125 -13.85 -2.95 10.61
C VAL A 125 -14.52 -4.32 10.58
N ILE A 126 -14.11 -5.17 9.64
CA ILE A 126 -14.74 -6.46 9.40
C ILE A 126 -13.66 -7.53 9.39
N SER A 127 -13.80 -8.49 10.31
CA SER A 127 -13.03 -9.73 10.26
C SER A 127 -13.47 -10.58 9.07
N ALA A 128 -12.51 -10.96 8.23
CA ALA A 128 -12.72 -11.86 7.11
C ALA A 128 -12.88 -13.34 7.53
N ASP A 129 -12.56 -13.68 8.78
CA ASP A 129 -12.76 -15.03 9.35
C ASP A 129 -14.21 -15.28 9.81
N GLU A 130 -15.01 -14.22 9.92
CA GLU A 130 -16.35 -14.28 10.49
C GLU A 130 -17.44 -14.17 9.42
N GLY A 131 -17.57 -15.21 8.59
CA GLY A 131 -18.59 -15.28 7.54
C GLY A 131 -18.32 -14.31 6.37
N SER A 132 -19.36 -14.02 5.59
CA SER A 132 -19.22 -13.18 4.39
C SER A 132 -19.00 -11.71 4.76
N ALA A 133 -17.78 -11.21 4.51
CA ALA A 133 -17.46 -9.78 4.64
C ALA A 133 -18.37 -8.93 3.74
N ASN A 134 -18.67 -9.41 2.52
CA ASN A 134 -19.54 -8.73 1.57
C ASN A 134 -20.98 -8.61 2.07
N ASP A 135 -21.52 -9.61 2.77
CA ASP A 135 -22.88 -9.52 3.33
C ASP A 135 -22.94 -8.47 4.44
N LYS A 136 -21.89 -8.37 5.26
CA LYS A 136 -21.77 -7.32 6.28
C LYS A 136 -21.64 -5.94 5.62
N ILE A 137 -20.82 -5.80 4.58
CA ILE A 137 -20.67 -4.56 3.80
C ILE A 137 -22.02 -4.14 3.20
N ARG A 138 -22.77 -5.05 2.58
CA ARG A 138 -24.09 -4.76 2.00
C ARG A 138 -25.15 -4.37 3.03
N LYS A 139 -25.03 -4.82 4.29
CA LYS A 139 -25.90 -4.33 5.37
C LYS A 139 -25.61 -2.88 5.74
N ILE A 140 -24.35 -2.44 5.63
CA ILE A 140 -23.91 -1.08 5.92
C ILE A 140 -24.17 -0.15 4.72
N LEU A 141 -23.87 -0.62 3.52
CA LEU A 141 -23.98 0.10 2.25
C LEU A 141 -24.81 -0.73 1.25
N PRO A 142 -26.15 -0.71 1.35
CA PRO A 142 -27.04 -1.57 0.54
C PRO A 142 -26.97 -1.27 -0.95
N ASP A 143 -26.66 -0.04 -1.33
CA ASP A 143 -26.52 0.39 -2.73
C ASP A 143 -25.14 0.08 -3.33
N GLY A 144 -24.23 -0.50 -2.54
CA GLY A 144 -22.85 -0.77 -2.88
C GLY A 144 -21.90 0.39 -2.54
N VAL A 145 -20.65 0.25 -2.96
CA VAL A 145 -19.57 1.20 -2.61
C VAL A 145 -18.99 1.94 -3.83
N ASP A 146 -18.59 3.19 -3.65
CA ASP A 146 -17.96 4.01 -4.69
C ASP A 146 -16.60 3.42 -5.09
N PHE A 147 -15.83 2.99 -4.10
CA PHE A 147 -14.49 2.46 -4.29
C PHE A 147 -14.26 1.19 -3.47
N ALA A 148 -13.65 0.20 -4.10
CA ALA A 148 -13.11 -0.97 -3.42
C ALA A 148 -11.63 -1.11 -3.82
N LEU A 149 -10.74 -1.32 -2.85
CA LEU A 149 -9.31 -1.49 -3.07
C LEU A 149 -8.88 -2.86 -2.53
N ASP A 150 -8.39 -3.73 -3.40
CA ASP A 150 -7.70 -4.94 -2.98
C ASP A 150 -6.20 -4.69 -2.81
N THR A 151 -5.69 -5.07 -1.65
CA THR A 151 -4.26 -5.12 -1.35
C THR A 151 -3.81 -6.51 -0.92
N THR A 152 -4.66 -7.53 -1.05
CA THR A 152 -4.39 -8.91 -0.61
C THR A 152 -3.79 -9.77 -1.71
N ALA A 153 -4.04 -9.43 -2.97
CA ALA A 153 -3.74 -10.26 -4.13
C ALA A 153 -4.46 -11.61 -4.16
N VAL A 154 -5.52 -11.80 -3.35
CA VAL A 154 -6.29 -13.05 -3.29
C VAL A 154 -7.45 -12.98 -4.29
N ALA A 155 -7.49 -13.92 -5.24
CA ALA A 155 -8.45 -13.89 -6.34
C ALA A 155 -9.93 -13.80 -5.89
N SER A 156 -10.34 -14.57 -4.88
CA SER A 156 -11.71 -14.51 -4.35
C SER A 156 -12.03 -13.14 -3.76
N VAL A 157 -11.09 -12.53 -3.03
CA VAL A 157 -11.24 -11.20 -2.43
C VAL A 157 -11.33 -10.11 -3.50
N MET A 158 -10.58 -10.25 -4.60
CA MET A 158 -10.71 -9.34 -5.73
C MET A 158 -12.10 -9.41 -6.37
N LEU A 159 -12.65 -10.62 -6.55
CA LEU A 159 -14.01 -10.80 -7.08
C LEU A 159 -15.06 -10.23 -6.12
N ASP A 160 -14.87 -10.43 -4.82
CA ASP A 160 -15.72 -9.86 -3.78
C ASP A 160 -15.75 -8.32 -3.86
N GLY A 161 -14.58 -7.69 -4.03
CA GLY A 161 -14.47 -6.24 -4.20
C GLY A 161 -15.16 -5.70 -5.45
N ILE A 162 -15.17 -6.46 -6.55
CA ILE A 162 -15.91 -6.09 -7.78
C ILE A 162 -17.42 -6.20 -7.56
N ASP A 163 -17.87 -7.21 -6.83
CA ASP A 163 -19.29 -7.51 -6.62
C ASP A 163 -20.01 -6.44 -5.79
N ILE A 164 -19.32 -5.87 -4.79
CA ILE A 164 -19.91 -4.86 -3.87
C ILE A 164 -19.98 -3.44 -4.44
N LEU A 165 -19.46 -3.18 -5.63
CA LEU A 165 -19.46 -1.82 -6.18
C LEU A 165 -20.87 -1.28 -6.34
N ALA A 166 -21.05 0.02 -6.10
CA ALA A 166 -22.24 0.76 -6.52
C ALA A 166 -22.21 0.96 -8.04
N PRO A 167 -23.33 1.36 -8.67
CA PRO A 167 -23.30 1.88 -10.04
C PRO A 167 -22.19 2.92 -10.21
N ARG A 168 -21.38 2.80 -11.27
CA ARG A 168 -20.22 3.65 -11.57
C ARG A 168 -19.05 3.59 -10.57
N GLY A 169 -19.10 2.66 -9.61
CA GLY A 169 -18.01 2.41 -8.67
C GLY A 169 -16.74 1.90 -9.37
N THR A 170 -15.60 2.00 -8.68
CA THR A 170 -14.30 1.56 -9.20
C THR A 170 -13.64 0.57 -8.25
N PHE A 171 -13.27 -0.59 -8.78
CA PHE A 171 -12.40 -1.55 -8.11
C PHE A 171 -10.94 -1.27 -8.49
N GLY A 172 -10.06 -1.12 -7.50
CA GLY A 172 -8.63 -0.92 -7.66
C GLY A 172 -7.84 -2.14 -7.17
N PHE A 173 -6.75 -2.47 -7.87
CA PHE A 173 -5.84 -3.54 -7.48
C PHE A 173 -4.39 -3.16 -7.83
N VAL A 174 -3.42 -3.69 -7.07
CA VAL A 174 -2.00 -3.31 -7.21
C VAL A 174 -1.18 -4.39 -7.91
N THR A 175 -1.57 -5.66 -7.76
CA THR A 175 -0.86 -6.80 -8.35
C THR A 175 -1.83 -7.86 -8.84
N ALA A 176 -1.38 -8.68 -9.78
CA ALA A 176 -2.11 -9.86 -10.24
C ALA A 176 -2.33 -10.86 -9.08
N PRO A 177 -3.31 -11.77 -9.21
CA PRO A 177 -3.53 -12.83 -8.22
C PRO A 177 -2.26 -13.61 -7.90
N SER A 178 -2.04 -13.89 -6.62
CA SER A 178 -0.83 -14.59 -6.13
C SER A 178 -0.65 -16.00 -6.70
N ASN A 179 -1.72 -16.62 -7.21
CA ASN A 179 -1.70 -17.94 -7.84
C ASN A 179 -1.25 -17.92 -9.32
N GLY A 180 -0.94 -16.74 -9.88
CA GLY A 180 -0.48 -16.56 -11.26
C GLY A 180 -1.54 -16.81 -12.33
N LYS A 181 -2.82 -16.94 -11.96
CA LYS A 181 -3.93 -17.16 -12.90
C LYS A 181 -4.65 -15.85 -13.20
N ASP A 182 -5.24 -15.80 -14.39
CA ASP A 182 -6.15 -14.72 -14.76
C ASP A 182 -7.37 -14.68 -13.85
N LEU A 183 -7.86 -13.47 -13.59
CA LEU A 183 -9.05 -13.24 -12.78
C LEU A 183 -10.31 -13.31 -13.67
N PRO A 184 -11.27 -14.23 -13.41
CA PRO A 184 -12.49 -14.33 -14.21
C PRO A 184 -13.46 -13.18 -13.86
N ILE A 185 -13.34 -12.06 -14.57
CA ILE A 185 -14.13 -10.86 -14.29
C ILE A 185 -15.62 -11.08 -14.61
N PRO A 186 -16.55 -10.85 -13.65
CA PRO A 186 -17.98 -10.94 -13.91
C PRO A 186 -18.44 -9.73 -14.72
N MET A 187 -18.39 -9.83 -16.05
CA MET A 187 -18.71 -8.71 -16.97
C MET A 187 -20.06 -8.05 -16.71
N ARG A 188 -21.05 -8.81 -16.20
CA ARG A 188 -22.36 -8.26 -15.81
C ARG A 188 -22.24 -7.20 -14.70
N SER A 189 -21.33 -7.38 -13.75
CA SER A 189 -21.07 -6.42 -12.67
C SER A 189 -20.48 -5.11 -13.20
N LEU A 190 -19.91 -5.09 -14.42
CA LEU A 190 -19.38 -3.89 -15.06
C LEU A 190 -20.42 -3.10 -15.86
N MET A 191 -21.56 -3.71 -16.22
CA MET A 191 -22.60 -3.07 -17.04
C MET A 191 -23.20 -1.81 -16.40
N LYS A 192 -23.13 -1.67 -15.07
CA LYS A 192 -23.55 -0.47 -14.32
C LYS A 192 -22.58 0.71 -14.41
N GLY A 193 -21.69 0.70 -15.41
CA GLY A 193 -20.66 1.72 -15.62
C GLY A 193 -19.46 1.60 -14.68
N CYS A 194 -19.27 0.44 -14.04
CA CYS A 194 -18.15 0.21 -13.13
C CYS A 194 -16.82 0.12 -13.87
N LYS A 195 -15.75 0.37 -13.12
CA LYS A 195 -14.37 0.34 -13.62
C LYS A 195 -13.53 -0.63 -12.81
N ILE A 196 -12.54 -1.20 -13.49
CA ILE A 196 -11.44 -1.94 -12.87
C ILE A 196 -10.16 -1.18 -13.21
N ALA A 197 -9.36 -0.84 -12.19
CA ALA A 197 -8.18 -0.01 -12.33
C ALA A 197 -6.96 -0.71 -11.73
N GLY A 198 -5.97 -1.02 -12.57
CA GLY A 198 -4.64 -1.39 -12.10
C GLY A 198 -3.89 -0.17 -11.58
N ILE A 199 -3.20 -0.33 -10.44
CA ILE A 199 -2.55 0.76 -9.72
C ILE A 199 -1.06 0.46 -9.62
N SER A 200 -0.22 1.32 -10.21
CA SER A 200 1.23 1.21 -10.14
C SER A 200 1.79 2.40 -9.38
N GLU A 201 2.40 2.16 -8.22
CA GLU A 201 3.02 3.20 -7.37
C GLU A 201 2.08 4.39 -7.07
N GLY A 202 0.77 4.10 -6.97
CA GLY A 202 -0.28 5.08 -6.73
C GLY A 202 -0.50 6.09 -7.87
N ASN A 203 0.00 5.78 -9.08
CA ASN A 203 0.10 6.69 -10.24
C ASN A 203 0.55 8.10 -9.86
N SER A 204 1.53 8.18 -8.98
CA SER A 204 2.00 9.43 -8.40
C SER A 204 3.21 9.98 -9.14
N ASN A 205 3.42 11.29 -9.04
CA ASN A 205 4.74 11.88 -9.26
C ASN A 205 5.44 11.92 -7.89
N PRO A 206 6.44 11.06 -7.61
CA PRO A 206 7.03 10.95 -6.28
C PRO A 206 7.74 12.23 -5.84
N GLU A 207 8.29 13.04 -6.76
CA GLU A 207 8.92 14.33 -6.45
C GLU A 207 7.94 15.35 -5.84
N VAL A 208 6.65 15.20 -6.10
CA VAL A 208 5.59 16.05 -5.55
C VAL A 208 4.87 15.35 -4.40
N PHE A 209 4.54 14.07 -4.60
CA PHE A 209 3.62 13.36 -3.73
C PHE A 209 4.26 12.90 -2.42
N ILE A 210 5.52 12.47 -2.42
CA ILE A 210 6.20 12.10 -1.17
C ILE A 210 6.34 13.30 -0.23
N PRO A 211 6.82 14.48 -0.66
CA PRO A 211 6.80 15.69 0.18
C PRO A 211 5.41 16.02 0.73
N GLN A 212 4.36 15.88 -0.09
CA GLN A 212 2.98 16.11 0.36
C GLN A 212 2.54 15.13 1.46
N LEU A 213 2.87 13.84 1.35
CA LEU A 213 2.58 12.85 2.40
C LEU A 213 3.32 13.15 3.69
N ILE A 214 4.58 13.61 3.59
CA ILE A 214 5.35 14.08 4.75
C ILE A 214 4.65 15.28 5.39
N ASP A 215 4.18 16.24 4.61
CA ASP A 215 3.47 17.40 5.16
C ASP A 215 2.17 17.00 5.87
N PHE A 216 1.42 16.01 5.36
CA PHE A 216 0.28 15.47 6.09
C PHE A 216 0.66 14.78 7.40
N TYR A 217 1.79 14.07 7.43
CA TYR A 217 2.32 13.49 8.66
C TYR A 217 2.70 14.58 9.67
N MET A 218 3.45 15.60 9.24
CA MET A 218 3.85 16.72 10.11
C MET A 218 2.64 17.52 10.64
N GLN A 219 1.50 17.47 9.95
CA GLN A 219 0.22 18.05 10.39
C GLN A 219 -0.60 17.11 11.30
N GLY A 220 -0.11 15.92 11.61
CA GLY A 220 -0.82 14.89 12.39
C GLY A 220 -1.99 14.23 11.65
N LYS A 221 -2.10 14.42 10.33
CA LYS A 221 -3.21 13.89 9.51
C LYS A 221 -2.93 12.53 8.90
N PHE A 222 -1.66 12.16 8.78
CA PHE A 222 -1.21 10.91 8.17
C PHE A 222 -0.17 10.22 9.06
N PRO A 223 -0.58 9.70 10.25
CA PRO A 223 0.33 9.11 11.24
C PRO A 223 0.83 7.72 10.80
N PHE A 224 1.59 7.67 9.70
CA PHE A 224 2.10 6.43 9.11
C PHE A 224 3.25 5.81 9.92
N ASP A 225 3.83 6.56 10.86
CA ASP A 225 4.75 6.05 11.88
C ASP A 225 4.12 4.92 12.71
N ARG A 226 2.81 4.95 12.92
CA ARG A 226 2.05 3.90 13.60
C ARG A 226 2.11 2.53 12.90
N LEU A 227 2.51 2.50 11.62
CA LEU A 227 2.68 1.27 10.85
C LEU A 227 4.07 0.65 11.04
N ILE A 228 5.02 1.43 11.55
CA ILE A 228 6.44 1.13 11.50
C ILE A 228 6.87 0.39 12.77
N LYS A 229 7.62 -0.69 12.55
CA LYS A 229 8.40 -1.35 13.61
C LYS A 229 9.87 -1.29 13.20
N PHE A 230 10.70 -0.72 14.05
CA PHE A 230 12.14 -0.62 13.79
C PHE A 230 12.85 -1.89 14.24
N TYR A 231 13.86 -2.27 13.47
CA TYR A 231 14.75 -3.39 13.75
C TYR A 231 16.19 -2.96 13.47
N PRO A 232 17.18 -3.42 14.23
CA PRO A 232 18.58 -3.29 13.83
C PRO A 232 18.84 -4.16 12.58
N PHE A 233 19.82 -3.77 11.76
CA PHE A 233 20.08 -4.46 10.48
C PHE A 233 20.57 -5.90 10.66
N ASP A 234 21.26 -6.21 11.77
CA ASP A 234 21.70 -7.56 12.09
C ASP A 234 20.54 -8.53 12.40
N GLU A 235 19.36 -8.03 12.74
CA GLU A 235 18.11 -8.79 12.91
C GLU A 235 17.28 -8.93 11.61
N ILE A 236 17.92 -8.86 10.43
CA ILE A 236 17.22 -8.92 9.13
C ILE A 236 16.38 -10.19 8.94
N GLU A 237 16.84 -11.35 9.43
CA GLU A 237 16.09 -12.60 9.33
C GLU A 237 14.80 -12.58 10.17
N GLN A 238 14.88 -12.10 11.41
CA GLN A 238 13.71 -11.92 12.27
C GLN A 238 12.73 -10.90 11.67
N THR A 239 13.28 -9.86 11.04
CA THR A 239 12.50 -8.83 10.34
C THR A 239 11.66 -9.43 9.21
N PHE A 240 12.22 -10.34 8.41
CA PHE A 240 11.47 -11.05 7.38
C PHE A 240 10.37 -11.92 7.99
N HIS A 241 10.69 -12.71 9.02
CA HIS A 241 9.71 -13.56 9.71
C HIS A 241 8.53 -12.75 10.28
N ASP A 242 8.80 -11.61 10.93
CA ASP A 242 7.76 -10.75 11.49
C ASP A 242 6.91 -10.09 10.40
N SER A 243 7.50 -9.78 9.24
CA SER A 243 6.77 -9.29 8.07
C SER A 243 5.83 -10.35 7.50
N GLU A 244 6.32 -11.59 7.36
CA GLU A 244 5.57 -12.72 6.78
C GLU A 244 4.44 -13.21 7.68
N SER A 245 4.71 -13.39 8.97
CA SER A 245 3.69 -13.74 9.99
C SER A 245 2.67 -12.63 10.22
N GLY A 246 3.00 -11.41 9.79
CA GLY A 246 2.17 -10.23 9.93
C GLY A 246 2.28 -9.53 11.29
N ALA A 247 3.19 -9.99 12.16
CA ALA A 247 3.52 -9.35 13.44
C ALA A 247 4.05 -7.92 13.27
N ALA A 248 4.68 -7.61 12.13
CA ALA A 248 5.09 -6.27 11.73
C ALA A 248 4.42 -5.87 10.42
N ILE A 249 3.71 -4.73 10.43
CA ILE A 249 3.03 -4.20 9.24
C ILE A 249 4.02 -3.57 8.26
N LYS A 250 4.94 -2.75 8.79
CA LYS A 250 6.03 -2.15 8.01
C LYS A 250 7.33 -2.17 8.81
N PRO A 251 8.13 -3.23 8.69
CA PRO A 251 9.46 -3.21 9.25
C PRO A 251 10.35 -2.15 8.61
N VAL A 252 11.19 -1.52 9.41
CA VAL A 252 12.25 -0.60 8.97
C VAL A 252 13.56 -1.01 9.63
N LEU A 253 14.54 -1.39 8.79
CA LEU A 253 15.89 -1.72 9.23
C LEU A 253 16.68 -0.43 9.48
N ARG A 254 17.36 -0.35 10.62
CA ARG A 254 18.32 0.70 10.95
C ARG A 254 19.74 0.13 10.86
N PHE A 255 20.61 0.86 10.18
CA PHE A 255 22.05 0.62 10.26
C PHE A 255 22.59 1.29 11.52
N ASP A 256 23.48 0.60 12.23
CA ASP A 256 24.25 1.23 13.29
C ASP A 256 25.10 2.37 12.68
N GLN A 257 25.17 3.49 13.41
CA GLN A 257 25.98 4.65 13.03
C GLN A 257 27.47 4.42 13.29
#